data_AF-A0A516RKU2-F1
#
_entry.id   AF-A0A516RKU2-F1
#
_cell.length_a   1.000
_cell.length_b   1.000
_cell.length_c   1.000
_cell.angle_alpha   90.00
_cell.angle_beta   90.00
_cell.angle_gamma   90.00
#
_symmetry.space_group_name_H-M   'P 1'
#
loop_
_entity.id
_entity.type
_entity.pdbx_description
1 polymer ?
#
loop_
_entity_poly.entity_id
_entity_poly.type
_entity_poly.pdbx_seq_one_letter_code
_entity_poly.pdbx_strand_id
1 'polypeptide(L)'
;MRVVGRELPGAECGEFRYVHVGVQRGGEPDGLVRADAPEAVWEFDVAMAPAPDGTPDFKGPYAQGRRGERFFYLTWGELPPGGGFAMFRRAKLFFADLPDEVLAAGSGVAELGLTDPAGLPLCAAVRPPRVTWRAGAA
;
A
#
# COMPACT_ATOMS: atom_id res chain seq x y z
N MET A 1 10.25 4.30 0.71
CA MET A 1 9.06 4.17 -0.17
C MET A 1 8.13 5.33 0.09
N ARG A 2 7.53 5.89 -0.95
CA ARG A 2 6.41 6.84 -0.86
C ARG A 2 5.23 6.29 -1.64
N VAL A 3 4.03 6.32 -1.08
CA VAL A 3 2.79 5.89 -1.76
C VAL A 3 1.83 7.06 -1.75
N VAL A 4 1.29 7.38 -2.92
CA VAL A 4 0.33 8.46 -3.13
C VAL A 4 -0.94 7.85 -3.74
N GLY A 5 -1.97 7.76 -2.91
CA GLY A 5 -3.28 7.26 -3.29
C GLY A 5 -4.27 8.38 -3.56
N ARG A 6 -4.98 8.31 -4.68
CA ARG A 6 -6.06 9.23 -5.07
C ARG A 6 -7.34 8.46 -5.32
N GLU A 7 -8.43 9.17 -5.63
CA GLU A 7 -9.72 8.55 -5.95
C GLU A 7 -10.14 7.56 -4.85
N LEU A 8 -10.21 8.05 -3.61
CA LEU A 8 -10.58 7.23 -2.45
C LEU A 8 -12.09 6.90 -2.49
N PRO A 9 -12.52 5.76 -1.93
CA PRO A 9 -13.88 5.25 -2.12
C PRO A 9 -14.97 6.00 -1.33
N GLY A 10 -14.60 6.99 -0.53
CA GLY A 10 -15.46 7.69 0.41
C GLY A 10 -15.43 7.06 1.81
N ALA A 11 -15.74 7.86 2.84
CA ALA A 11 -15.87 7.37 4.21
C ALA A 11 -17.07 6.43 4.39
N GLU A 12 -17.96 6.35 3.40
CA GLU A 12 -19.04 5.37 3.28
C GLU A 12 -18.98 4.77 1.88
N CYS A 13 -18.82 3.44 1.78
CA CYS A 13 -18.81 2.72 0.50
C CYS A 13 -19.40 1.33 0.68
N GLY A 14 -20.41 0.99 -0.12
CA GLY A 14 -21.20 -0.23 0.09
C GLY A 14 -21.85 -0.26 1.48
N GLU A 15 -21.62 -1.33 2.24
CA GLU A 15 -22.12 -1.48 3.61
C GLU A 15 -21.23 -0.81 4.67
N PHE A 16 -19.99 -0.46 4.33
CA PHE A 16 -19.01 0.03 5.29
C PHE A 16 -19.19 1.52 5.60
N ARG A 17 -18.86 1.91 6.84
CA ARG A 17 -18.90 3.27 7.37
C ARG A 17 -17.60 3.62 8.07
N TYR A 18 -17.32 4.92 8.19
CA TYR A 18 -16.08 5.42 8.79
C TYR A 18 -14.84 4.76 8.17
N VAL A 19 -14.84 4.62 6.85
CA VAL A 19 -13.79 3.89 6.14
C VAL A 19 -12.48 4.65 6.20
N HIS A 20 -11.41 3.95 6.56
CA HIS A 20 -10.04 4.45 6.55
C HIS A 20 -9.13 3.47 5.80
N VAL A 21 -8.00 3.99 5.34
CA VAL A 21 -6.93 3.22 4.72
C VAL A 21 -5.60 3.54 5.36
N GLY A 22 -4.75 2.53 5.52
CA GLY A 22 -3.35 2.70 5.93
C GLY A 22 -2.44 1.70 5.25
N VAL A 23 -1.13 1.88 5.38
CA VAL A 23 -0.15 0.86 4.98
C VAL A 23 0.01 -0.12 6.14
N GLN A 24 0.01 -1.43 5.88
CA GLN A 24 0.15 -2.40 6.97
C GLN A 24 1.60 -2.47 7.49
N ARG A 25 1.75 -2.30 8.80
CA ARG A 25 2.99 -2.47 9.55
C ARG A 25 2.85 -3.64 10.55
N GLY A 26 3.46 -4.77 10.23
CA GLY A 26 3.26 -6.01 10.98
C GLY A 26 1.80 -6.45 10.89
N GLY A 27 1.11 -6.49 12.04
CA GLY A 27 -0.30 -6.85 12.12
C GLY A 27 -1.28 -5.70 11.95
N GLU A 28 -0.83 -4.46 12.07
CA GLU A 28 -1.68 -3.27 12.24
C GLU A 28 -1.57 -2.33 11.04
N PRO A 29 -2.62 -1.53 10.72
CA PRO A 29 -2.46 -0.41 9.80
C PRO A 29 -1.63 0.71 10.44
N ASP A 30 -0.82 1.38 9.63
CA ASP A 30 -0.05 2.56 9.98
C ASP A 30 -0.46 3.74 9.09
N GLY A 31 -0.44 4.95 9.67
CA GLY A 31 -0.83 6.19 8.99
C GLY A 31 -2.26 6.18 8.45
N LEU A 32 -3.27 5.83 9.26
CA LEU A 32 -4.66 5.80 8.80
C LEU A 32 -5.13 7.16 8.24
N VAL A 33 -5.66 7.13 7.01
CA VAL A 33 -6.28 8.26 6.32
C VAL A 33 -7.75 7.95 6.10
N ARG A 34 -8.64 8.90 6.38
CA ARG A 34 -10.06 8.76 6.08
C ARG A 34 -10.28 8.62 4.58
N ALA A 35 -11.17 7.71 4.18
CA ALA A 35 -11.41 7.41 2.77
C ALA A 35 -12.21 8.49 2.00
N ASP A 36 -12.58 9.60 2.64
CA ASP A 36 -13.13 10.81 2.00
C ASP A 36 -12.08 11.93 1.82
N ALA A 37 -10.81 11.69 2.19
CA ALA A 37 -9.74 12.62 1.93
C ALA A 37 -9.47 12.75 0.41
N PRO A 38 -8.98 13.91 -0.08
CA PRO A 38 -8.63 14.08 -1.49
C PRO A 38 -7.42 13.22 -1.91
N GLU A 39 -6.53 12.92 -0.96
CA GLU A 39 -5.30 12.16 -1.19
C GLU A 39 -4.91 11.43 0.11
N ALA A 40 -4.27 10.27 -0.04
CA ALA A 40 -3.58 9.58 1.05
C ALA A 40 -2.10 9.41 0.71
N VAL A 41 -1.23 9.82 1.62
CA VAL A 41 0.22 9.81 1.45
C VAL A 41 0.86 9.04 2.59
N TRP A 42 1.71 8.08 2.23
CA TRP A 42 2.51 7.33 3.20
C TRP A 42 3.98 7.33 2.80
N GLU A 43 4.85 7.44 3.80
CA GLU A 43 6.29 7.26 3.65
C GLU A 43 6.75 6.22 4.65
N PHE A 44 7.51 5.24 4.17
CA PHE A 44 8.02 4.16 5.00
C PHE A 44 9.24 3.49 4.39
N ASP A 45 10.05 2.88 5.25
CA ASP A 45 11.27 2.20 4.85
C ASP A 45 11.08 0.69 4.76
N VAL A 46 11.76 0.12 3.76
CA VAL A 46 11.87 -1.31 3.54
C VAL A 46 13.34 -1.60 3.29
N ALA A 47 13.91 -2.51 4.05
CA ALA A 47 15.30 -2.91 3.87
C ALA A 47 15.41 -3.83 2.65
N MET A 48 16.30 -3.51 1.72
CA MET A 48 16.63 -4.33 0.56
C MET A 48 17.97 -5.01 0.81
N ALA A 49 18.03 -6.33 0.62
CA ALA A 49 19.26 -7.11 0.73
C ALA A 49 19.29 -8.18 -0.37
N PRO A 50 20.48 -8.56 -0.89
CA PRO A 50 20.57 -9.64 -1.85
C PRO A 50 20.18 -10.98 -1.20
N ALA A 51 19.39 -11.77 -1.92
CA ALA A 51 19.15 -13.17 -1.65
C ALA A 51 20.36 -14.02 -2.09
N PRO A 52 20.45 -15.30 -1.67
CA PRO A 52 21.55 -16.19 -2.06
C PRO A 52 21.74 -16.38 -3.57
N ASP A 53 20.67 -16.21 -4.34
CA ASP A 53 20.66 -16.27 -5.81
C ASP A 53 20.96 -14.91 -6.49
N GLY A 54 21.28 -13.87 -5.70
CA GLY A 54 21.58 -12.52 -6.17
C GLY A 54 20.34 -11.66 -6.41
N THR A 55 19.12 -12.18 -6.26
CA THR A 55 17.89 -11.39 -6.43
C THR A 55 17.62 -10.47 -5.23
N PRO A 56 16.92 -9.35 -5.39
CA PRO A 56 16.52 -8.51 -4.25
C PRO A 56 15.54 -9.23 -3.31
N ASP A 57 15.81 -9.24 -2.00
CA ASP A 57 14.87 -9.60 -0.94
C ASP A 57 14.55 -8.36 -0.10
N PHE A 58 13.27 -8.21 0.24
CA PHE A 58 12.74 -7.06 0.96
C PHE A 58 12.32 -7.47 2.37
N LYS A 59 12.70 -6.66 3.36
CA LYS A 59 12.52 -6.94 4.79
C LYS A 59 12.06 -5.71 5.55
N GLY A 60 11.63 -5.93 6.78
CA GLY A 60 11.14 -4.89 7.67
C GLY A 60 9.64 -5.05 7.94
N PRO A 61 9.07 -4.21 8.81
CA PRO A 61 7.71 -4.40 9.31
C PRO A 61 6.63 -4.16 8.25
N TYR A 62 6.94 -3.42 7.18
CA TYR A 62 6.02 -3.20 6.06
C TYR A 62 6.10 -4.29 4.97
N ALA A 63 7.14 -5.13 5.01
CA ALA A 63 7.32 -6.22 4.04
C ALA A 63 6.60 -7.49 4.52
N GLN A 64 5.75 -8.02 3.65
CA GLN A 64 4.91 -9.19 3.86
C GLN A 64 5.20 -10.25 2.79
N GLY A 65 4.65 -11.45 2.97
CA GLY A 65 4.84 -12.57 2.05
C GLY A 65 6.18 -13.29 2.25
N ARG A 66 6.46 -14.29 1.43
CA ARG A 66 7.74 -15.04 1.45
C ARG A 66 8.78 -14.36 0.57
N ARG A 67 10.04 -14.75 0.70
CA ARG A 67 11.12 -14.33 -0.23
C ARG A 67 10.70 -14.61 -1.68
N GLY A 68 11.01 -13.69 -2.59
CA GLY A 68 10.61 -13.75 -4.01
C GLY A 68 9.17 -13.30 -4.28
N GLU A 69 8.32 -13.24 -3.27
CA GLU A 69 6.92 -12.79 -3.37
C GLU A 69 6.63 -11.69 -2.35
N ARG A 70 7.63 -10.84 -2.08
CA ARG A 70 7.50 -9.77 -1.11
C ARG A 70 6.55 -8.70 -1.62
N PHE A 71 5.71 -8.19 -0.73
CA PHE A 71 4.77 -7.10 -0.99
C PHE A 71 4.53 -6.28 0.27
N PHE A 72 3.87 -5.13 0.15
CA PHE A 72 3.23 -4.46 1.29
C PHE A 72 1.72 -4.39 1.07
N TYR A 73 0.96 -4.25 2.16
CA TYR A 73 -0.49 -4.08 2.08
C TYR A 73 -0.89 -2.60 2.17
N LEU A 74 -1.88 -2.22 1.37
CA LEU A 74 -2.85 -1.21 1.76
C LEU A 74 -4.01 -1.94 2.46
N THR A 75 -4.41 -1.43 3.62
CA THR A 75 -5.40 -2.06 4.49
C THR A 75 -6.53 -1.11 4.78
N TRP A 76 -7.75 -1.58 4.53
CA TRP A 76 -9.01 -0.87 4.70
C TRP A 76 -9.76 -1.39 5.91
N GLY A 77 -10.36 -0.49 6.65
CA GLY A 77 -11.18 -0.85 7.80
C GLY A 77 -12.13 0.25 8.22
N GLU A 78 -13.11 -0.12 9.02
CA GLU A 78 -14.00 0.81 9.70
C GLU A 78 -13.31 1.30 10.98
N LEU A 79 -13.33 2.61 11.22
CA LEU A 79 -12.83 3.22 12.45
C LEU A 79 -13.85 4.26 12.94
N PRO A 80 -14.91 3.84 13.65
CA PRO A 80 -15.89 4.76 14.20
C PRO A 80 -15.27 5.63 15.32
N PRO A 81 -15.81 6.83 15.59
CA PRO A 81 -15.32 7.68 16.67
C PRO A 81 -15.29 6.95 18.02
N GLY A 82 -14.13 6.92 18.66
CA GLY A 82 -13.92 6.23 19.95
C GLY A 82 -13.88 4.70 19.88
N GLY A 83 -13.95 4.11 18.68
CA GLY A 83 -13.85 2.66 18.47
C GLY A 83 -12.44 2.20 18.07
N GLY A 84 -12.30 0.88 17.90
CA GLY A 84 -11.11 0.25 17.34
C GLY A 84 -11.21 0.08 15.82
N PHE A 85 -10.07 -0.05 15.15
CA PHE A 85 -10.01 -0.32 13.72
C PHE A 85 -10.45 -1.76 13.42
N ALA A 86 -11.48 -1.93 12.59
CA ALA A 86 -11.98 -3.22 12.13
C ALA A 86 -11.65 -3.41 10.65
N MET A 87 -10.61 -4.20 10.35
CA MET A 87 -10.18 -4.47 8.98
C MET A 87 -11.24 -5.29 8.22
N PHE A 88 -11.57 -4.88 6.99
CA PHE A 88 -12.47 -5.63 6.12
C PHE A 88 -11.91 -5.92 4.73
N ARG A 89 -10.86 -5.21 4.27
CA ARG A 89 -10.31 -5.39 2.91
C ARG A 89 -8.85 -5.01 2.83
N ARG A 90 -8.10 -5.64 1.90
CA ARG A 90 -6.68 -5.35 1.65
C ARG A 90 -6.30 -5.46 0.18
N ALA A 91 -5.28 -4.70 -0.21
CA ALA A 91 -4.63 -4.75 -1.51
C ALA A 91 -3.11 -4.92 -1.37
N LYS A 92 -2.48 -5.70 -2.24
CA LYS A 92 -1.05 -6.03 -2.23
C LYS A 92 -0.33 -5.28 -3.34
N LEU A 93 0.74 -4.56 -3.00
CA LEU A 93 1.68 -4.00 -3.96
C LEU A 93 2.99 -4.77 -3.85
N PHE A 94 3.37 -5.45 -4.93
CA PHE A 94 4.53 -6.34 -4.93
C PHE A 94 5.81 -5.57 -5.23
N PHE A 95 6.88 -5.85 -4.47
CA PHE A 95 8.18 -5.25 -4.75
C PHE A 95 8.81 -5.80 -6.04
N ALA A 96 8.35 -6.96 -6.52
CA ALA A 96 8.75 -7.53 -7.81
C ALA A 96 8.24 -6.70 -9.02
N ASP A 97 7.34 -5.74 -8.82
CA ASP A 97 6.91 -4.81 -9.87
C ASP A 97 7.72 -3.50 -9.88
N LEU A 98 8.69 -3.34 -8.97
CA LEU A 98 9.53 -2.16 -8.97
C LEU A 98 10.44 -2.18 -10.21
N PRO A 99 10.42 -1.12 -11.03
CA PRO A 99 11.38 -0.97 -12.12
C PRO A 99 12.83 -0.90 -11.62
N ASP A 100 13.78 -1.32 -12.45
CA ASP A 100 15.21 -1.33 -12.11
C ASP A 100 15.72 0.05 -11.69
N GLU A 101 15.21 1.14 -12.31
CA GLU A 101 15.58 2.50 -11.94
C GLU A 101 15.13 2.89 -10.52
N VAL A 102 14.02 2.31 -10.03
CA VAL A 102 13.53 2.52 -8.66
C VAL A 102 14.41 1.75 -7.67
N LEU A 103 14.79 0.53 -8.03
CA LEU A 103 15.69 -0.29 -7.23
C LEU A 103 17.07 0.36 -7.12
N ALA A 104 17.62 0.85 -8.23
CA ALA A 104 18.92 1.52 -8.29
C ALA A 104 18.94 2.84 -7.49
N ALA A 105 17.84 3.60 -7.49
CA ALA A 105 17.72 4.83 -6.71
C ALA A 105 17.61 4.58 -5.19
N GLY A 106 17.21 3.37 -4.77
CA GLY A 106 16.94 3.05 -3.36
C GLY A 106 15.71 3.79 -2.80
N SER A 107 14.97 4.51 -3.64
CA SER A 107 13.77 5.26 -3.29
C SER A 107 12.75 5.16 -4.42
N GLY A 108 11.49 4.97 -4.07
CA GLY A 108 10.41 4.75 -5.02
C GLY A 108 9.12 5.42 -4.61
N VAL A 109 8.42 6.00 -5.59
CA VAL A 109 7.10 6.62 -5.47
C VAL A 109 6.10 5.75 -6.22
N ALA A 110 5.08 5.25 -5.51
CA ALA A 110 3.92 4.56 -6.07
C ALA A 110 2.74 5.54 -6.18
N GLU A 111 2.11 5.62 -7.35
CA GLU A 111 0.90 6.40 -7.57
C GLU A 111 -0.22 5.49 -8.07
N LEU A 112 -1.41 5.58 -7.46
CA LEU A 112 -2.56 4.73 -7.81
C LEU A 112 -3.91 5.34 -7.39
N GLY A 113 -4.96 4.95 -8.11
CA GLY A 113 -6.35 5.14 -7.69
C GLY A 113 -6.77 4.06 -6.69
N LEU A 114 -7.41 4.46 -5.59
CA LEU A 114 -7.72 3.60 -4.46
C LEU A 114 -9.14 3.01 -4.45
N THR A 115 -9.93 3.28 -5.49
CA THR A 115 -11.29 2.76 -5.67
C THR A 115 -11.37 1.83 -6.87
N ASP A 116 -11.91 0.63 -6.71
CA ASP A 116 -12.15 -0.35 -7.77
C ASP A 116 -13.32 0.07 -8.71
N PRO A 117 -13.52 -0.61 -9.86
CA PRO A 117 -14.59 -0.25 -10.80
C PRO A 117 -16.02 -0.35 -10.25
N ALA A 118 -16.22 -1.01 -9.10
CA ALA A 118 -17.51 -1.11 -8.43
C ALA A 118 -17.73 0.00 -7.39
N GLY A 119 -16.80 0.96 -7.27
CA GLY A 119 -16.88 2.02 -6.26
C GLY A 119 -16.47 1.56 -4.86
N LEU A 120 -15.83 0.39 -4.74
CA LEU A 120 -15.37 -0.16 -3.47
C LEU A 120 -13.85 0.01 -3.31
N PRO A 121 -13.29 -0.16 -2.10
CA PRO A 121 -11.85 0.04 -1.93
C PRO A 121 -11.04 -0.96 -2.77
N LEU A 122 -9.88 -0.55 -3.27
CA LEU A 122 -9.00 -1.41 -4.06
C LEU A 122 -8.64 -2.68 -3.26
N CYS A 123 -8.52 -3.83 -3.94
CA CYS A 123 -8.24 -5.12 -3.31
C CYS A 123 -7.32 -6.02 -4.13
N ALA A 124 -7.01 -7.21 -3.59
CA ALA A 124 -6.24 -8.26 -4.25
C ALA A 124 -4.81 -7.81 -4.64
N ALA A 125 -4.32 -8.22 -5.81
CA ALA A 125 -2.99 -7.85 -6.30
C ALA A 125 -3.08 -6.59 -7.17
N VAL A 126 -2.35 -5.55 -6.78
CA VAL A 126 -2.24 -4.30 -7.53
C VAL A 126 -0.91 -4.32 -8.26
N ARG A 127 -0.98 -4.33 -9.59
CA ARG A 127 0.17 -4.42 -10.50
C ARG A 127 0.07 -3.28 -11.53
N PRO A 128 1.15 -2.88 -12.20
CA PRO A 128 1.05 -2.00 -13.37
C PRO A 128 0.04 -2.55 -14.41
N PRO A 129 -0.74 -1.69 -15.09
CA PRO A 129 -0.71 -0.22 -15.06
C PRO A 129 -1.55 0.40 -13.93
N ARG A 130 -2.13 -0.39 -13.02
CA ARG A 130 -2.99 0.13 -11.95
C ARG A 130 -2.22 0.93 -10.89
N VAL A 131 -0.94 0.62 -10.71
CA VAL A 131 0.03 1.41 -9.97
C VAL A 131 1.13 1.85 -10.93
N THR A 132 1.50 3.12 -10.85
CA THR A 132 2.67 3.68 -11.54
C THR A 132 3.81 3.83 -10.54
N TRP A 133 5.00 3.42 -10.93
CA TRP A 133 6.22 3.53 -10.13
C TRP A 133 7.18 4.54 -10.75
N ARG A 134 7.86 5.32 -9.92
CA ARG A 134 8.93 6.25 -10.31
C ARG A 134 10.02 6.26 -9.25
N ALA A 135 11.25 6.53 -9.64
CA ALA A 135 12.34 6.75 -8.69
C ALA A 135 12.03 7.99 -7.84
N GLY A 136 12.35 7.95 -6.55
CA GLY A 136 12.27 9.13 -5.69
C GLY A 136 13.36 10.14 -6.05
N ALA A 137 13.09 11.42 -5.77
CA ALA A 137 14.16 12.41 -5.79
C ALA A 137 15.14 12.11 -4.66
N ALA A 138 16.44 12.22 -4.95
CA ALA A 138 17.52 12.11 -3.96
C ALA A 138 17.54 13.31 -3.01
#